data_AF-A0A2N3FQS8-F1
#
_entry.id   AF-A0A2N3FQS8-F1
#
_cell.length_a   1.000
_cell.length_b   1.000
_cell.length_c   1.000
_cell.angle_alpha   90.00
_cell.angle_beta   90.00
_cell.angle_gamma   90.00
#
_symmetry.space_group_name_H-M   'P 1'
#
loop_
_entity.id
_entity.type
_entity.pdbx_description
1 polymer ?
#
loop_
_entity_poly.entity_id
_entity_poly.type
_entity_poly.pdbx_seq_one_letter_code
_entity_poly.pdbx_strand_id
1 'polypeptide(L)' 'MPSLGGWEWVILALIALLLFGGSRLAGIGKNAGKAIREFKEETSALRSGASPSEPPASLAQPASPATPESGTDKS' A
#
# COMPACT_ATOMS: atom_id res chain seq x y z
N MET A 1 23.89 28.45 21.33
CA MET A 1 23.48 27.07 21.64
C MET A 1 23.55 26.27 20.36
N PRO A 2 24.23 25.12 20.29
CA PRO A 2 24.39 24.38 19.05
C PRO A 2 23.01 23.99 18.52
N SER A 3 22.59 24.65 17.44
CA SER A 3 21.38 24.34 16.71
C SER A 3 21.59 23.00 16.04
N LEU A 4 21.04 21.94 16.62
CA LEU A 4 21.00 20.59 16.07
C LEU A 4 20.18 20.63 14.78
N GLY A 5 20.83 21.07 13.70
CA GLY A 5 20.26 21.12 12.36
C GLY A 5 19.89 19.71 11.96
N GLY A 6 18.80 19.58 11.18
CA GLY A 6 18.19 18.30 10.79
C GLY A 6 19.14 17.24 10.21
N TRP A 7 20.38 17.61 9.91
CA TRP A 7 21.48 16.71 9.58
C TRP A 7 21.76 15.64 10.65
N GLU A 8 21.61 15.95 11.95
CA GLU A 8 21.82 14.95 13.01
C GLU A 8 20.78 13.82 12.96
N TRP A 9 19.53 14.17 12.64
CA TRP A 9 18.46 13.18 12.45
C TRP A 9 18.75 12.23 11.29
N VAL A 10 19.38 12.71 10.22
CA VAL A 10 19.78 11.88 9.08
C VAL A 10 20.87 10.88 9.51
N ILE A 11 21.86 11.33 10.29
CA ILE A 11 22.93 10.46 10.79
C ILE A 11 22.37 9.39 11.74
N LEU A 12 21.47 9.76 12.65
CA LEU A 12 20.80 8.80 13.54
C LEU A 12 19.96 7.79 12.76
N ALA A 13 19.21 8.24 11.75
CA ALA A 13 18.45 7.35 10.87
C ALA A 13 19.36 6.37 10.12
N LEU A 14 20.54 6.83 9.68
CA LEU A 14 21.53 6.00 9.01
C LEU A 14 22.10 4.94 9.95
N ILE A 15 22.49 5.31 11.17
CA ILE A 15 22.97 4.38 12.20
C ILE A 15 21.89 3.35 12.55
N ALA A 16 20.65 3.78 12.75
CA ALA A 16 19.52 2.89 12.98
C ALA A 16 19.32 1.93 11.80
N LEU A 17 19.44 2.40 10.56
CA LEU A 17 19.34 1.56 9.37
C LEU A 17 20.45 0.50 9.31
N LEU A 18 21.67 0.81 9.75
CA LEU A 18 22.76 -0.16 9.84
C LEU A 18 22.51 -1.22 10.94
N LEU A 19 21.99 -0.81 12.10
CA LEU A 19 21.73 -1.73 13.22
C LEU A 19 20.52 -2.65 12.97
N PHE A 20 19.41 -2.08 12.50
CA PHE A 20 18.17 -2.81 12.27
C PHE A 20 18.09 -3.43 10.87
N GLY A 21 18.82 -2.87 9.90
CA GLY A 21 18.73 -3.24 8.49
C GLY A 21 17.50 -2.63 7.80
N GLY A 22 17.62 -2.34 6.50
CA GLY A 22 16.51 -1.79 5.71
C GLY A 22 15.28 -2.71 5.64
N SER A 23 15.48 -4.02 5.61
CA SER A 23 14.38 -4.99 5.50
C SER A 23 13.48 -5.04 6.73
N ARG A 24 14.04 -4.92 7.95
CA ARG A 24 13.23 -4.92 9.18
C ARG A 24 12.43 -3.63 9.32
N LEU A 25 13.07 -2.50 9.07
CA LEU A 25 12.40 -1.20 9.14
C LEU A 25 11.31 -1.05 8.05
N ALA A 26 11.59 -1.51 6.83
CA ALA A 26 10.61 -1.54 5.75
C ALA A 26 9.43 -2.49 6.05
N GLY A 27 9.70 -3.65 6.66
CA GLY A 27 8.67 -4.58 7.10
C GLY A 27 7.72 -3.93 8.11
N ILE A 28 8.27 -3.38 9.19
CA ILE A 28 7.48 -2.70 10.24
C ILE A 28 6.70 -1.50 9.65
N GLY A 29 7.37 -0.68 8.83
CA GLY A 29 6.73 0.48 8.20
C GLY A 29 5.59 0.10 7.25
N LYS A 30 5.72 -0.99 6.48
CA LYS A 30 4.66 -1.48 5.60
C LYS A 30 3.44 -1.95 6.38
N ASN A 31 3.65 -2.69 7.47
CA ASN A 31 2.56 -3.19 8.32
C ASN A 31 1.88 -2.04 9.08
N ALA A 32 2.66 -1.15 9.69
CA ALA A 32 2.14 0.03 10.40
C ALA A 32 1.41 0.99 9.43
N GLY A 33 1.96 1.21 8.24
CA GLY A 33 1.35 2.06 7.23
C GLY A 33 0.01 1.53 6.73
N LYS A 34 -0.13 0.21 6.56
CA LYS A 34 -1.43 -0.42 6.27
C LYS A 34 -2.44 -0.18 7.39
N ALA A 35 -2.05 -0.41 8.64
CA ALA A 35 -2.94 -0.18 9.79
C ALA A 35 -3.40 1.29 9.89
N ILE A 36 -2.49 2.24 9.69
CA ILE A 36 -2.81 3.68 9.71
C ILE A 36 -3.74 4.07 8.55
N ARG A 37 -3.52 3.49 7.36
CA ARG A 37 -4.34 3.71 6.16
C ARG A 37 -5.79 3.28 6.40
N GLU A 38 -5.97 2.06 6.88
CA GLU A 38 -7.28 1.47 7.15
C GLU A 38 -8.00 2.23 8.29
N PHE A 39 -7.27 2.57 9.36
CA PHE A 39 -7.78 3.44 10.42
C PHE A 39 -8.24 4.81 9.89
N LYS A 40 -7.47 5.42 8.98
CA LYS A 40 -7.82 6.69 8.36
C LYS A 40 -9.05 6.57 7.47
N GLU A 41 -9.18 5.50 6.70
CA GLU A 41 -10.34 5.25 5.83
C GLU A 41 -11.62 5.08 6.66
N GLU A 42 -11.60 4.25 7.70
CA GLU A 42 -12.71 4.08 8.65
C GLU A 42 -13.04 5.40 9.36
N THR A 43 -12.03 6.10 9.88
CA THR A 43 -12.23 7.38 10.58
C THR A 43 -12.76 8.47 9.63
N SER A 44 -12.31 8.48 8.37
CA SER A 44 -12.81 9.39 7.34
C SER A 44 -14.26 9.07 6.96
N ALA A 45 -14.64 7.80 6.83
CA ALA A 45 -16.02 7.38 6.58
C ALA A 45 -16.95 7.84 7.72
N LEU A 46 -16.52 7.66 8.98
CA LEU A 46 -17.25 8.14 10.16
C LEU A 46 -17.34 9.67 10.22
N ARG A 47 -16.26 10.38 9.85
CA ARG A 47 -16.21 11.85 9.89
C ARG A 47 -17.02 12.50 8.78
N SER A 48 -17.10 11.86 7.62
CA SER A 48 -17.69 12.46 6.42
C SER A 48 -19.18 12.15 6.25
N GLY A 49 -19.78 11.26 7.07
CA GLY A 49 -21.22 10.94 7.04
C GLY A 49 -21.74 10.45 5.69
N ALA A 50 -20.84 10.11 4.76
CA ALA A 50 -21.15 9.73 3.39
C ALA A 50 -21.08 8.20 3.27
N SER A 51 -22.19 7.59 2.86
CA SER A 51 -22.26 6.17 2.51
C SER A 51 -21.14 5.79 1.52
N PRO A 52 -20.58 4.58 1.63
CA PRO A 52 -19.49 4.12 0.77
C PRO A 52 -20.04 3.75 -0.62
N SER A 53 -20.27 4.77 -1.46
CA SER A 53 -20.42 4.56 -2.90
C SER A 53 -19.07 4.77 -3.55
N GLU A 54 -18.45 3.63 -3.88
CA GLU A 54 -17.81 3.33 -5.16
C GLU A 54 -16.44 2.66 -4.95
N PRO A 55 -16.34 1.32 -5.13
CA PRO A 55 -15.05 0.66 -5.19
C PRO A 55 -14.27 1.26 -6.37
N PRO A 56 -12.97 1.62 -6.18
CA PRO A 56 -12.17 2.13 -7.28
C PRO A 56 -12.18 1.08 -8.38
N ALA A 57 -12.64 1.51 -9.55
CA ALA A 57 -12.72 0.72 -10.75
C ALA A 57 -11.51 -0.20 -10.87
N SER A 58 -11.82 -1.50 -10.91
CA SER A 58 -10.97 -2.58 -11.39
C SER A 58 -10.00 -2.10 -12.48
N LEU A 59 -8.78 -1.76 -12.10
CA LEU A 59 -7.64 -1.65 -13.03
C LEU A 59 -6.99 -3.03 -13.31
N ALA A 60 -7.77 -4.11 -13.20
CA ALA A 60 -7.37 -5.44 -13.59
C ALA A 60 -8.55 -6.19 -14.22
N GLN A 61 -9.07 -5.68 -15.34
CA GLN A 61 -9.70 -6.52 -16.35
C GLN A 61 -8.76 -6.58 -17.56
N PRO A 62 -7.80 -7.52 -17.61
CA PRO A 62 -7.49 -8.14 -18.89
C PRO A 62 -8.77 -8.86 -19.33
N ALA A 63 -9.35 -8.40 -20.43
CA ALA A 63 -10.48 -9.04 -21.07
C ALA A 63 -10.26 -10.55 -21.14
N SER A 64 -11.13 -11.32 -20.50
CA SER A 64 -11.31 -12.71 -20.85
C SER A 64 -12.52 -12.79 -21.77
N PRO A 65 -12.33 -13.25 -23.01
CA PRO A 65 -13.30 -14.11 -23.63
C PRO A 65 -12.69 -15.51 -23.60
N ALA A 66 -13.19 -16.33 -22.67
CA ALA A 66 -13.29 -17.74 -22.93
C ALA A 66 -14.19 -17.90 -24.15
N THR A 67 -13.61 -18.23 -25.31
CA THR A 67 -14.36 -18.89 -26.37
C THR A 67 -14.37 -20.38 -26.02
N PRO A 68 -15.52 -20.96 -25.61
CA PRO A 68 -15.71 -22.37 -25.85
C PRO A 68 -15.78 -22.58 -27.38
N GLU A 69 -15.87 -23.81 -27.86
CA GLU A 69 -16.31 -24.09 -29.24
C GLU A 69 -15.17 -24.03 -30.30
N SER A 70 -14.16 -24.90 -30.15
CA SER A 70 -13.48 -25.47 -31.33
C SER A 70 -14.25 -26.72 -31.74
N GLY A 71 -14.96 -26.60 -32.87
CA GLY A 71 -15.80 -27.62 -33.46
C GLY A 71 -15.04 -28.92 -33.73
N THR A 72 -15.74 -30.00 -33.42
CA THR A 72 -15.55 -31.29 -34.06
C THR A 72 -15.92 -31.13 -35.53
N ASP A 73 -14.94 -31.03 -36.42
CA ASP A 73 -15.13 -31.26 -37.85
C ASP A 73 -13.84 -31.80 -38.47
N LYS A 74 -13.79 -33.12 -38.67
CA LYS A 74 -13.02 -33.75 -39.74
C LYS A 74 -13.65 -35.11 -40.06
N SER A 75 -14.67 -35.07 -40.91
CA SER A 75 -15.05 -36.19 -41.79
C SER A 75 -14.43 -35.97 -43.16
#